data_AF-A0A0B7AW72-F1
#
_entry.id   AF-A0A0B7AW72-F1
#
_cell.length_a   1.000
_cell.length_b   1.000
_cell.length_c   1.000
_cell.angle_alpha   90.00
_cell.angle_beta   90.00
_cell.angle_gamma   90.00
#
_symmetry.space_group_name_H-M   'P 1'
#
loop_
_entity.id
_entity.type
_entity.pdbx_description
1 polymer ?
#
loop_
_entity_poly.entity_id
_entity_poly.type
_entity_poly.pdbx_seq_one_letter_code
_entity_poly.pdbx_strand_id
1 'polypeptide(L)'
;MEQLRSLWTDHPFIMSAVVGSMAGHVVFIIYRKIRSKASKIPTVDCPPNTVVLYQWPRGPYAPSASNFPLKLETYLRLANISYVVSNFQNSITSP
;
A
#
# COMPACT_ATOMS: atom_id res chain seq x y z
N MET A 1 -35.47 23.61 -9.97
CA MET A 1 -34.33 24.19 -9.23
C MET A 1 -34.76 24.95 -7.97
N GLU A 2 -35.94 25.57 -7.96
CA GLU A 2 -36.39 26.38 -6.82
C GLU A 2 -36.77 25.57 -5.58
N GLN A 3 -37.36 24.38 -5.74
CA GLN A 3 -37.68 23.47 -4.63
C GLN A 3 -36.42 22.98 -3.88
N LEU A 4 -35.34 22.68 -4.60
CA LEU A 4 -34.05 22.31 -4.00
C LEU A 4 -33.40 23.49 -3.24
N ARG A 5 -33.60 24.72 -3.73
CA ARG A 5 -33.14 25.93 -3.03
C ARG A 5 -33.92 26.20 -1.75
N SER A 6 -35.24 26.04 -1.76
CA SER A 6 -36.06 26.17 -0.53
C SER A 6 -35.61 25.15 0.52
N LEU A 7 -35.46 23.88 0.13
CA LEU A 7 -35.05 22.80 1.03
C LEU A 7 -33.68 23.03 1.70
N TRP A 8 -32.77 23.75 1.02
CA TRP A 8 -31.46 24.13 1.56
C TRP A 8 -31.52 25.33 2.51
N THR A 9 -32.50 26.21 2.31
CA THR A 9 -32.67 27.45 3.08
C THR A 9 -33.47 27.19 4.36
N ASP A 10 -34.44 26.29 4.31
CA ASP A 10 -35.34 25.98 5.43
C ASP A 10 -34.62 25.19 6.55
N HIS A 11 -33.68 24.32 6.20
CA HIS A 11 -32.98 23.44 7.15
C HIS A 11 -31.45 23.33 6.90
N PRO A 12 -30.70 24.44 7.07
CA PRO A 12 -29.27 24.50 6.73
C PRO A 12 -28.41 23.53 7.57
N PHE A 13 -28.80 23.28 8.82
CA PHE A 13 -28.08 22.36 9.71
C PHE A 13 -28.30 20.89 9.34
N ILE A 14 -29.49 20.52 8.87
CA ILE A 14 -29.80 19.14 8.48
C ILE A 14 -29.10 18.81 7.16
N MET A 15 -29.14 19.73 6.19
CA MET A 15 -28.50 19.51 4.89
C MET A 15 -26.97 19.47 4.99
N SER A 16 -26.36 20.32 5.82
CA SER A 16 -24.91 20.28 6.06
C SER A 16 -24.49 18.98 6.76
N ALA A 17 -25.28 18.47 7.72
CA ALA A 17 -25.02 17.19 8.36
C ALA A 17 -25.12 16.00 7.38
N VAL A 18 -26.13 15.98 6.51
CA VAL A 18 -26.30 14.90 5.51
C VAL A 18 -25.16 14.92 4.48
N VAL A 19 -24.80 16.09 3.96
CA VAL A 19 -23.70 16.24 2.99
C VAL A 19 -22.35 15.89 3.65
N GLY A 20 -22.11 16.34 4.88
CA GLY A 20 -20.90 16.01 5.64
C GLY A 20 -20.79 14.51 5.93
N SER A 21 -21.90 13.85 6.28
CA SER A 21 -21.95 12.40 6.49
C SER A 21 -21.64 11.64 5.19
N MET A 22 -22.25 12.01 4.06
CA MET A 22 -21.98 11.37 2.77
C MET A 22 -20.52 11.52 2.34
N ALA A 23 -19.95 12.72 2.43
CA ALA A 23 -18.54 12.95 2.10
C ALA A 23 -17.60 12.15 3.03
N GLY A 24 -17.90 12.12 4.34
CA GLY A 24 -17.16 11.34 5.32
C GLY A 24 -17.19 9.84 5.04
N HIS A 25 -18.34 9.28 4.65
CA HIS A 25 -18.48 7.87 4.29
C HIS A 25 -17.66 7.49 3.05
N VAL A 26 -17.66 8.34 2.02
CA VAL A 26 -16.85 8.11 0.81
C VAL A 26 -15.36 8.11 1.14
N VAL A 27 -14.88 9.11 1.88
CA VAL A 27 -13.48 9.21 2.33
C VAL A 27 -13.10 8.02 3.22
N PHE A 28 -13.99 7.60 4.14
CA PHE A 28 -13.78 6.45 5.02
C PHE A 28 -13.67 5.14 4.24
N ILE A 29 -14.51 4.91 3.23
CA ILE A 29 -14.44 3.73 2.37
C ILE A 29 -13.11 3.70 1.59
N ILE A 30 -12.70 4.84 1.01
CA ILE A 30 -11.42 4.95 0.29
C ILE A 30 -10.25 4.66 1.24
N TYR A 31 -10.23 5.31 2.41
CA TYR A 31 -9.22 5.08 3.44
C TYR A 31 -9.16 3.61 3.87
N ARG A 32 -10.31 3.00 4.15
CA ARG A 32 -10.40 1.59 4.56
C ARG A 32 -9.90 0.65 3.47
N LYS A 33 -10.19 0.94 2.20
CA LYS A 33 -9.76 0.13 1.05
C LYS A 33 -8.26 0.26 0.77
N ILE A 34 -7.67 1.42 1.00
CA ILE A 34 -6.22 1.62 0.94
C ILE A 34 -5.54 0.88 2.09
N ARG A 35 -6.07 1.00 3.31
CA ARG A 35 -5.51 0.34 4.51
C ARG A 35 -5.63 -1.18 4.46
N SER A 36 -6.73 -1.73 3.96
CA SER A 36 -6.95 -3.19 3.92
C SER A 36 -6.01 -3.93 2.95
N LYS A 37 -5.41 -3.22 2.00
CA LYS A 37 -4.43 -3.77 1.05
C LYS A 37 -3.02 -3.84 1.62
N ALA A 38 -2.74 -3.20 2.76
CA ALA A 38 -1.39 -3.06 3.30
C ALA A 38 -0.82 -4.35 3.95
N SER A 39 -1.65 -5.35 4.21
CA SER A 39 -1.29 -6.49 5.08
C SER A 39 -1.00 -7.81 4.37
N LYS A 40 -1.04 -7.86 3.04
CA LYS A 40 -0.63 -9.08 2.32
C LYS A 40 0.88 -9.08 2.14
N ILE A 41 1.57 -9.76 3.04
CA ILE A 41 2.99 -10.11 2.85
C ILE A 41 3.04 -11.11 1.69
N PRO A 42 3.79 -10.84 0.62
CA PRO A 42 4.00 -11.78 -0.47
C PRO A 42 4.54 -13.11 0.03
N THR A 43 3.91 -14.22 -0.31
CA THR A 43 4.56 -15.54 -0.22
C THR A 43 5.43 -15.70 -1.46
N VAL A 44 6.73 -15.87 -1.26
CA VAL A 44 7.69 -16.11 -2.36
C VAL A 44 8.10 -17.58 -2.33
N ASP A 45 7.92 -18.27 -3.44
CA ASP A 45 8.46 -19.62 -3.61
C ASP A 45 9.98 -19.53 -3.74
N CYS A 46 10.70 -20.00 -2.73
CA CYS A 46 12.16 -19.98 -2.69
C CYS A 46 12.74 -21.39 -2.48
N PRO A 47 13.92 -21.71 -3.06
CA PRO A 47 14.61 -22.96 -2.80
C PRO A 47 14.95 -23.15 -1.32
N PRO A 48 15.09 -24.40 -0.83
CA PRO A 48 15.55 -24.67 0.52
C PRO A 48 16.89 -23.97 0.83
N ASN A 49 17.09 -23.53 2.08
CA ASN A 49 18.30 -22.83 2.55
C ASN A 49 18.58 -21.47 1.88
N THR A 50 17.54 -20.80 1.39
CA THR A 50 17.68 -19.48 0.75
C THR A 50 17.08 -18.39 1.66
N VAL A 51 17.82 -17.32 1.90
CA VAL A 51 17.34 -16.17 2.68
C VAL A 51 16.45 -15.29 1.82
N VAL A 52 15.23 -15.02 2.26
CA VAL A 52 14.31 -14.10 1.56
C VAL A 52 14.46 -12.69 2.12
N LEU A 53 14.91 -11.77 1.28
CA LEU A 53 15.07 -10.36 1.63
C LEU A 53 13.88 -9.54 1.11
N TYR A 54 13.04 -9.08 2.02
CA TYR A 54 11.95 -8.15 1.73
C TYR A 54 12.47 -6.72 1.63
N GLN A 55 12.22 -6.08 0.49
CA GLN A 55 12.63 -4.70 0.26
C GLN A 55 11.65 -3.97 -0.67
N TRP A 56 11.79 -2.64 -0.68
CA TRP A 56 11.11 -1.81 -1.67
C TRP A 56 11.58 -2.16 -3.09
N PRO A 57 10.69 -2.02 -4.10
CA PRO A 57 11.03 -2.26 -5.50
C PRO A 57 12.30 -1.49 -5.88
N ARG A 58 13.27 -2.24 -6.43
CA ARG A 58 14.48 -1.65 -7.01
C ARG A 58 14.16 -0.97 -8.33
N GLY A 59 14.84 0.14 -8.58
CA GLY A 59 14.90 0.70 -9.92
C GLY A 59 15.77 -0.19 -10.82
N PRO A 60 15.62 -0.10 -12.15
CA PRO A 60 16.41 -0.89 -13.11
C PRO A 60 17.92 -0.67 -12.97
N TYR A 61 18.33 0.50 -12.49
CA TYR A 61 19.73 0.89 -12.32
C TYR A 61 20.08 1.39 -10.91
N ALA A 62 19.14 1.31 -9.98
CA ALA A 62 19.31 1.80 -8.62
C ALA A 62 19.16 0.66 -7.60
N PRO A 63 20.08 0.53 -6.63
CA PRO A 63 19.95 -0.46 -5.57
C PRO A 63 18.78 -0.10 -4.64
N SER A 64 18.59 -0.88 -3.57
CA SER A 64 17.53 -0.58 -2.61
C SER A 64 17.64 0.85 -2.08
N ALA A 65 16.53 1.59 -2.07
CA ALA A 65 16.50 2.97 -1.59
C ALA A 65 16.78 3.08 -0.07
N SER A 66 16.55 1.99 0.67
CA SER A 66 16.82 1.93 2.10
C SER A 66 18.21 1.35 2.38
N ASN A 67 18.95 2.00 3.27
CA ASN A 67 20.30 1.58 3.67
C ASN A 67 20.31 0.25 4.44
N PHE A 68 19.17 -0.15 5.04
CA PHE A 68 19.05 -1.41 5.78
C PHE A 68 19.15 -2.66 4.87
N PRO A 69 18.26 -2.85 3.87
CA PRO A 69 18.37 -3.98 2.94
C PRO A 69 19.65 -3.93 2.11
N LEU A 70 20.21 -2.74 1.83
CA LEU A 70 21.50 -2.61 1.14
C LEU A 70 22.65 -3.27 1.93
N LYS A 71 22.72 -3.01 3.24
CA LYS A 71 23.73 -3.63 4.11
C LYS A 71 23.55 -5.14 4.19
N LEU A 72 22.30 -5.60 4.30
CA LEU A 72 22.01 -7.03 4.41
C LEU A 72 22.31 -7.77 3.11
N GLU A 73 21.96 -7.20 1.96
CA GLU A 73 22.35 -7.73 0.66
C GLU A 73 23.87 -7.81 0.52
N THR A 74 24.58 -6.75 0.91
CA THR A 74 26.05 -6.73 0.85
C THR A 74 26.64 -7.83 1.74
N TYR A 75 26.12 -8.01 2.96
CA TYR A 75 26.54 -9.08 3.84
C TYR A 75 26.28 -10.47 3.25
N LEU A 76 25.09 -10.73 2.71
CA LEU A 76 24.74 -12.01 2.10
C LEU A 76 25.62 -12.32 0.88
N ARG A 77 25.92 -11.30 0.06
CA ARG A 77 26.86 -11.43 -1.07
C ARG A 77 28.28 -11.76 -0.60
N LEU A 78 28.77 -11.08 0.43
CA LEU A 78 30.10 -11.33 0.99
C LEU A 78 30.20 -12.72 1.64
N ALA A 79 29.12 -13.18 2.28
CA ALA A 79 29.05 -14.48 2.93
C ALA A 79 28.75 -15.66 1.98
N ASN A 80 28.58 -15.42 0.67
CA ASN A 80 28.16 -16.43 -0.32
C ASN A 80 26.89 -17.21 0.09
N ILE A 81 25.96 -16.54 0.77
CA ILE A 81 24.68 -17.16 1.16
C ILE A 81 23.69 -16.95 0.03
N SER A 82 23.02 -18.01 -0.42
CA SER A 82 21.93 -17.92 -1.40
C SER A 82 20.80 -17.05 -0.85
N TYR A 83 20.41 -16.02 -1.61
CA TYR A 83 19.31 -15.13 -1.23
C TYR A 83 18.43 -14.75 -2.41
N VAL A 84 17.15 -14.53 -2.11
CA VAL A 84 16.15 -14.06 -3.07
C VAL A 84 15.61 -12.72 -2.60
N VAL A 85 15.52 -11.79 -3.55
CA VAL A 85 15.02 -10.45 -3.31
C VAL A 85 13.53 -10.42 -3.62
N SER A 86 12.71 -10.31 -2.57
CA SER A 86 11.26 -10.14 -2.70
C SER A 86 10.95 -8.65 -2.82
N ASN A 87 10.56 -8.24 -4.03
CA ASN A 87 9.99 -6.92 -4.26
C ASN A 87 8.48 -7.01 -4.09
N PHE A 88 7.88 -6.09 -3.32
CA PHE A 88 6.42 -5.99 -3.16
C PHE A 88 5.63 -5.88 -4.48
N GLN A 89 6.29 -5.53 -5.59
CA GLN A 89 5.67 -5.46 -6.92
C GLN A 89 5.48 -6.84 -7.58
N ASN A 90 6.39 -7.79 -7.33
CA ASN A 90 6.39 -9.10 -8.01
C ASN A 90 5.32 -10.05 -7.48
N SER A 91 4.77 -9.77 -6.29
CA SER A 91 3.68 -10.52 -5.68
C SER A 91 2.30 -10.18 -6.22
N ILE A 92 2.22 -9.15 -7.07
CA ILE A 92 0.99 -8.68 -7.73
C ILE A 92 0.91 -9.29 -9.14
N THR A 93 2.03 -9.81 -9.66
CA THR A 93 2.20 -10.34 -11.02
C THR A 93 2.47 -11.85 -11.07
N SER A 94 2.48 -12.54 -9.94
CA SER A 94 2.43 -14.01 -9.91
C SER A 94 1.01 -14.47 -10.30
N PRO A 95 0.84 -15.33 -11.31
CA PRO A 95 -0.47 -15.86 -11.72
C PRO A 95 -1.17 -16.65 -10.61
#